data_AF-A0A239LP50-F1
#
_entry.id   AF-A0A239LP50-F1
#
_cell.length_a   1.000
_cell.length_b   1.000
_cell.length_c   1.000
_cell.angle_alpha   90.00
_cell.angle_beta   90.00
_cell.angle_gamma   90.00
#
_symmetry.space_group_name_H-M   'P 1'
#
loop_
_entity.id
_entity.type
_entity.pdbx_description
1 polymer ?
#
loop_
_entity_poly.entity_id
_entity_poly.type
_entity_poly.pdbx_seq_one_letter_code
_entity_poly.pdbx_strand_id
1 'polypeptide(L)'
;MGRLLLIWRLIARDIRRRPGEAVMFLVAVTAATTSLTLGMATDNAVANGYMKTREATAGPDITAITTATDPSALAGRIADAPGVDTLADPVPGFSTTVRANGRTENTAVEGRERTVSAVDRPLVTSGTWVRRGGAVVERSFAQALGVRVGNRVTIGGRDYPVVGTAVSAATGVYPFGNWATGPGPSDGGGRIWLTTDDARAAAGDEPLLYLLNIKLSDPAAAQSWAHTVFTDDLRGQDWVNTHPWQLFIEGDTRVLRSVRPTLVIGGGLLAAAALVTVASLAAVRAPRDHRRAGLLKAVGATPRTVAALLLAQYLLLTVLAAAVGVTVGCLTAPALADPSAGLLNAAGPPTTGIVVDATVLAVLVALIGTLGPVLRTVRSSTVDALADPAHLITYRPRLTAMTAYLPTPPLIGVRLIARRPGRAALSAVGTAATAVMVTALLTFRVSLKAEIAQGTSTFEDIRNALTGQVMLGVTVAILALSVLNTVYVSWSTAVQARRALAVARTLGATPGQVIVALCTAQLLPAVGGIAVGVPIGIGLFALFSAVVVIPPGSWLAAAAPAVLLAVAALAALPAWLHTRSPAGRVLNAEPA
;
A
#
# COMPACT_ATOMS: atom_id res chain seq x y z
N MET A 1 17.02 -39.27 18.40
CA MET A 1 16.77 -37.82 18.58
C MET A 1 16.69 -37.19 17.19
N GLY A 2 15.49 -36.79 16.73
CA GLY A 2 15.25 -36.49 15.31
C GLY A 2 16.04 -35.27 14.79
N ARG A 3 16.57 -35.36 13.57
CA ARG A 3 17.32 -34.28 12.89
C ARG A 3 16.58 -32.93 12.92
N LEU A 4 15.24 -32.95 12.84
CA LEU A 4 14.37 -31.77 12.94
C LEU A 4 14.46 -31.03 14.28
N LEU A 5 14.50 -31.73 15.42
CA LEU A 5 14.62 -31.12 16.74
C LEU A 5 15.97 -30.44 16.95
N LEU A 6 17.03 -31.00 16.36
CA LEU A 6 18.36 -30.42 16.42
C LEU A 6 18.46 -29.16 15.57
N ILE A 7 17.89 -29.18 14.36
CA ILE A 7 17.74 -28.00 13.49
C ILE A 7 16.98 -26.89 14.23
N TRP A 8 15.83 -27.22 14.84
CA TRP A 8 15.02 -26.26 15.59
C TRP A 8 15.78 -25.62 16.76
N ARG A 9 16.47 -26.42 17.58
CA ARG A 9 17.26 -25.91 18.73
C ARG A 9 18.40 -24.99 18.29
N LEU A 10 19.07 -25.32 17.18
CA LEU A 10 20.13 -24.48 16.62
C LEU A 10 19.57 -23.14 16.12
N ILE A 11 18.46 -23.17 15.38
CA ILE A 11 17.78 -21.97 14.89
C ILE A 11 17.32 -21.10 16.05
N ALA A 12 16.64 -21.66 17.05
CA ALA A 12 16.13 -20.93 18.20
C ALA A 12 17.27 -20.28 19.02
N ARG A 13 18.39 -20.98 19.20
CA ARG A 13 19.57 -20.43 19.89
C ARG A 13 20.21 -19.30 19.10
N ASP A 14 20.24 -19.38 17.78
CA ASP A 14 20.82 -18.35 16.93
C ASP A 14 19.98 -17.08 16.92
N ILE A 15 18.65 -17.22 16.80
CA ILE A 15 17.70 -16.09 16.87
C ILE A 15 17.80 -15.37 18.23
N ARG A 16 17.82 -16.11 19.35
CA ARG A 16 17.92 -15.51 20.70
C ARG A 16 19.23 -14.75 20.93
N ARG A 17 20.33 -15.21 20.34
CA ARG A 17 21.63 -14.56 20.50
C ARG A 17 21.75 -13.28 19.67
N ARG A 18 20.96 -13.12 18.61
CA ARG A 18 21.06 -11.99 17.67
C ARG A 18 19.67 -11.52 17.20
N PRO A 19 18.86 -10.95 18.09
CA PRO A 19 17.49 -10.56 17.76
C PRO A 19 17.44 -9.47 16.68
N GLY A 20 18.38 -8.51 16.68
CA GLY A 20 18.34 -7.38 15.74
C GLY A 20 18.36 -7.79 14.25
N GLU A 21 19.10 -8.84 13.91
CA GLU A 21 19.14 -9.35 12.53
C GLU A 21 17.80 -10.00 12.14
N ALA A 22 17.26 -10.86 13.01
CA ALA A 22 15.97 -11.50 12.76
C ALA A 22 14.83 -10.47 12.67
N VAL A 23 14.85 -9.45 13.53
CA VAL A 23 13.88 -8.35 13.54
C VAL A 23 13.98 -7.52 12.26
N MET A 24 15.19 -7.12 11.81
CA MET A 24 15.34 -6.37 10.56
C MET A 24 14.78 -7.14 9.36
N PHE A 25 15.10 -8.43 9.26
CA PHE A 25 14.59 -9.29 8.20
C PHE A 25 13.05 -9.35 8.24
N LEU A 26 12.50 -9.59 9.43
CA LEU A 26 11.07 -9.70 9.64
C LEU A 26 10.36 -8.39 9.28
N VAL A 27 10.86 -7.24 9.75
CA VAL A 27 10.29 -5.91 9.44
C VAL A 27 10.29 -5.66 7.93
N ALA A 28 11.40 -5.91 7.24
CA ALA A 28 11.52 -5.64 5.81
C ALA A 28 10.58 -6.49 4.96
N VAL A 29 10.56 -7.81 5.20
CA VAL A 29 9.68 -8.75 4.47
C VAL A 29 8.21 -8.52 4.84
N THR A 30 7.91 -8.21 6.11
CA THR A 30 6.56 -7.86 6.56
C THR A 30 6.07 -6.60 5.86
N ALA A 31 6.89 -5.55 5.77
CA ALA A 31 6.50 -4.31 5.07
C ALA A 31 6.18 -4.56 3.59
N ALA A 32 7.02 -5.33 2.89
CA ALA A 32 6.81 -5.67 1.48
C ALA A 32 5.53 -6.49 1.26
N THR A 33 5.34 -7.55 2.05
CA THR A 33 4.16 -8.42 1.97
C THR A 33 2.88 -7.72 2.43
N THR A 34 2.97 -6.81 3.42
CA THR A 34 1.85 -5.95 3.83
C THR A 34 1.41 -5.05 2.70
N SER A 35 2.33 -4.33 2.05
CA SER A 35 2.01 -3.42 0.93
C SER A 35 1.36 -4.18 -0.23
N LEU A 36 1.91 -5.33 -0.61
CA LEU A 36 1.34 -6.17 -1.66
C LEU A 36 -0.06 -6.67 -1.27
N THR A 37 -0.20 -7.22 -0.06
CA THR A 37 -1.48 -7.74 0.46
C THR A 37 -2.52 -6.65 0.51
N LEU A 38 -2.16 -5.45 0.99
CA LEU A 38 -3.05 -4.31 1.08
C LEU A 38 -3.64 -3.94 -0.28
N GLY A 39 -2.81 -3.94 -1.33
CA GLY A 39 -3.25 -3.65 -2.69
C GLY A 39 -4.25 -4.66 -3.26
N MET A 40 -4.23 -5.91 -2.78
CA MET A 40 -5.14 -6.97 -3.22
C MET A 40 -6.37 -7.13 -2.30
N ALA A 41 -6.17 -6.97 -0.99
CA ALA A 41 -7.22 -7.12 0.01
C ALA A 41 -8.23 -5.98 -0.01
N THR A 42 -7.82 -4.80 -0.49
CA THR A 42 -8.68 -3.63 -0.60
C THR A 42 -9.87 -3.88 -1.56
N ASP A 43 -9.64 -4.49 -2.72
CA ASP A 43 -10.71 -4.87 -3.68
C ASP A 43 -11.71 -5.85 -3.03
N ASN A 44 -11.18 -6.87 -2.33
CA ASN A 44 -12.01 -7.86 -1.63
C ASN A 44 -12.79 -7.24 -0.46
N ALA A 45 -12.21 -6.24 0.22
CA ALA A 45 -12.85 -5.58 1.34
C ALA A 45 -14.09 -4.78 0.89
N VAL A 46 -13.99 -4.06 -0.23
CA VAL A 46 -15.15 -3.37 -0.84
C VAL A 46 -16.25 -4.36 -1.19
N ALA A 47 -15.91 -5.42 -1.94
CA ALA A 47 -16.88 -6.42 -2.36
C ALA A 47 -17.55 -7.11 -1.16
N ASN A 48 -16.77 -7.50 -0.14
CA ASN A 48 -17.31 -8.12 1.07
C ASN A 48 -18.20 -7.15 1.87
N GLY A 49 -17.78 -5.89 2.00
CA GLY A 49 -18.55 -4.85 2.69
C GLY A 49 -19.89 -4.59 2.00
N TYR A 50 -19.87 -4.48 0.67
CA TYR A 50 -21.08 -4.30 -0.12
C TYR A 50 -22.02 -5.50 0.03
N MET A 51 -21.51 -6.73 -0.11
CA MET A 51 -22.33 -7.94 0.00
C MET A 51 -23.00 -8.09 1.37
N LYS A 52 -22.27 -7.85 2.47
CA LYS A 52 -22.84 -7.87 3.82
C LYS A 52 -23.90 -6.78 4.02
N THR A 53 -23.65 -5.59 3.47
CA THR A 53 -24.62 -4.48 3.52
C THR A 53 -25.88 -4.86 2.76
N ARG A 54 -25.74 -5.40 1.55
CA ARG A 54 -26.85 -5.82 0.71
C ARG A 54 -27.71 -6.90 1.36
N GLU A 55 -27.09 -7.88 2.00
CA GLU A 55 -27.79 -8.92 2.76
C GLU A 55 -28.57 -8.29 3.94
N ALA A 56 -27.92 -7.43 4.72
CA ALA A 56 -28.53 -6.79 5.89
C ALA A 56 -29.66 -5.80 5.54
N THR A 57 -29.59 -5.15 4.37
CA THR A 57 -30.56 -4.12 3.96
C THR A 57 -31.56 -4.63 2.92
N ALA A 58 -31.62 -5.94 2.65
CA ALA A 58 -32.42 -6.49 1.55
C ALA A 58 -32.23 -5.70 0.24
N GLY A 59 -30.97 -5.36 -0.07
CA GLY A 59 -30.64 -4.45 -1.16
C GLY A 59 -31.08 -5.00 -2.53
N PRO A 60 -31.52 -4.12 -3.44
CA PRO A 60 -32.05 -4.50 -4.74
C PRO A 60 -31.00 -5.20 -5.60
N ASP A 61 -31.48 -5.88 -6.64
CA ASP A 61 -30.64 -6.46 -7.68
C ASP A 61 -30.45 -5.46 -8.83
N ILE A 62 -31.49 -4.67 -9.12
CA ILE A 62 -31.42 -3.55 -10.06
C ILE A 62 -32.14 -2.35 -9.44
N THR A 63 -31.53 -1.18 -9.56
CA THR A 63 -32.25 0.08 -9.36
C THR A 63 -32.47 0.78 -10.69
N ALA A 64 -33.71 1.20 -10.96
CA ALA A 64 -34.04 2.03 -12.11
C ALA A 64 -34.43 3.43 -11.63
N ILE A 65 -33.84 4.45 -12.25
CA ILE A 65 -34.10 5.86 -11.96
C ILE A 65 -34.89 6.41 -13.13
N THR A 66 -35.99 7.10 -12.87
CA THR A 66 -36.81 7.70 -13.93
C THR A 66 -37.20 9.14 -13.63
N THR A 67 -37.35 9.92 -14.70
CA THR A 67 -37.93 11.28 -14.66
C THR A 67 -39.44 11.29 -14.91
N ALA A 68 -40.08 10.11 -15.01
CA ALA A 68 -41.52 10.01 -15.19
C ALA A 68 -42.26 10.74 -14.06
N THR A 69 -43.21 11.60 -14.41
CA THR A 69 -44.02 12.35 -13.42
C THR A 69 -44.89 11.43 -12.58
N ASP A 70 -45.38 10.35 -13.18
CA ASP A 70 -46.05 9.23 -12.51
C ASP A 70 -45.37 7.91 -12.89
N PRO A 71 -44.60 7.28 -11.98
CA PRO A 71 -43.89 6.04 -12.25
C PRO A 71 -44.80 4.81 -12.16
N SER A 72 -46.09 4.92 -11.81
CA SER A 72 -46.97 3.77 -11.53
C SER A 72 -47.14 2.83 -12.72
N ALA A 73 -47.34 3.38 -13.92
CA ALA A 73 -47.48 2.60 -15.15
C ALA A 73 -46.17 1.87 -15.52
N LEU A 74 -45.02 2.53 -15.35
CA LEU A 74 -43.71 1.92 -15.56
C LEU A 74 -43.45 0.83 -14.51
N ALA A 75 -43.78 1.09 -13.24
CA ALA A 75 -43.66 0.13 -12.16
C ALA A 75 -44.50 -1.13 -12.43
N GLY A 76 -45.74 -0.98 -12.89
CA GLY A 76 -46.60 -2.10 -13.27
C GLY A 76 -45.96 -2.96 -14.38
N ARG A 77 -45.47 -2.33 -15.45
CA ARG A 77 -44.77 -3.06 -16.53
C ARG A 77 -43.51 -3.79 -16.06
N ILE A 78 -42.76 -3.19 -15.13
CA ILE A 78 -41.58 -3.83 -14.54
C ILE A 78 -41.99 -5.02 -13.67
N ALA A 79 -43.03 -4.87 -12.84
CA ALA A 79 -43.51 -5.95 -11.98
C ALA A 79 -44.00 -7.18 -12.78
N ASP A 80 -44.61 -6.95 -13.94
CA ASP A 80 -45.09 -8.00 -14.84
C ASP A 80 -43.99 -8.61 -15.73
N ALA A 81 -42.77 -8.02 -15.71
CA ALA A 81 -41.68 -8.47 -16.57
C ALA A 81 -41.13 -9.84 -16.12
N PRO A 82 -40.76 -10.73 -17.06
CA PRO A 82 -40.31 -12.08 -16.73
C PRO A 82 -39.02 -12.04 -15.90
N GLY A 83 -38.98 -12.78 -14.79
CA GLY A 83 -37.81 -12.89 -13.92
C GLY A 83 -37.75 -11.84 -12.80
N VAL A 84 -38.72 -10.94 -12.70
CA VAL A 84 -38.91 -10.10 -11.50
C VAL A 84 -39.58 -10.92 -10.41
N ASP A 85 -38.99 -10.90 -9.23
CA ASP A 85 -39.54 -11.55 -8.03
C ASP A 85 -40.33 -10.54 -7.19
N THR A 86 -39.74 -9.38 -6.93
CA THR A 86 -40.35 -8.32 -6.11
C THR A 86 -39.98 -6.95 -6.65
N LEU A 87 -40.97 -6.06 -6.80
CA LEU A 87 -40.77 -4.63 -7.03
C LEU A 87 -41.24 -3.86 -5.79
N ALA A 88 -40.41 -2.96 -5.25
CA ALA A 88 -40.84 -2.05 -4.20
C ALA A 88 -41.54 -0.80 -4.76
N ASP A 89 -42.31 -0.15 -3.90
CA ASP A 89 -42.99 1.10 -4.22
C ASP A 89 -41.98 2.17 -4.72
N PRO A 90 -42.31 2.94 -5.76
CA PRO A 90 -41.44 3.99 -6.27
C PRO A 90 -41.08 5.02 -5.19
N VAL A 91 -39.78 5.23 -4.98
CA VAL A 91 -39.27 6.16 -3.96
C VAL A 91 -39.02 7.51 -4.62
N PRO A 92 -39.73 8.59 -4.26
CA PRO A 92 -39.45 9.92 -4.79
C PRO A 92 -38.14 10.45 -4.21
N GLY A 93 -37.38 11.16 -5.03
CA GLY A 93 -36.19 11.88 -4.59
C GLY A 93 -35.81 13.02 -5.51
N PHE A 94 -34.92 13.87 -5.01
CA PHE A 94 -34.41 15.03 -5.74
C PHE A 94 -32.97 15.32 -5.32
N SER A 95 -32.20 15.93 -6.22
CA SER A 95 -30.85 16.42 -5.91
C SER A 95 -30.93 17.83 -5.35
N THR A 96 -30.17 18.11 -4.29
CA THR A 96 -30.02 19.45 -3.72
C THR A 96 -28.68 19.58 -3.01
N THR A 97 -28.45 20.71 -2.35
CA THR A 97 -27.29 20.88 -1.46
C THR A 97 -27.69 20.75 0.00
N VAL A 98 -26.78 20.19 0.79
CA VAL A 98 -26.87 20.21 2.25
C VAL A 98 -25.77 21.10 2.82
N ARG A 99 -26.14 21.95 3.79
CA ARG A 99 -25.20 22.76 4.55
C ARG A 99 -25.10 22.27 5.99
N ALA A 100 -23.88 21.99 6.43
CA ALA A 100 -23.59 21.59 7.79
C ALA A 100 -22.16 21.98 8.18
N ASN A 101 -21.95 22.46 9.40
CA ASN A 101 -20.62 22.80 9.93
C ASN A 101 -19.77 23.71 9.00
N GLY A 102 -20.41 24.66 8.30
CA GLY A 102 -19.75 25.56 7.34
C GLY A 102 -19.36 24.93 5.99
N ARG A 103 -19.73 23.66 5.75
CA ARG A 103 -19.55 22.94 4.49
C ARG A 103 -20.87 22.89 3.72
N THR A 104 -20.79 22.94 2.39
CA THR A 104 -21.93 22.73 1.49
C THR A 104 -21.56 21.61 0.53
N GLU A 105 -22.37 20.57 0.44
CA GLU A 105 -22.13 19.38 -0.38
C GLU A 105 -23.41 19.00 -1.13
N ASN A 106 -23.27 18.40 -2.31
CA ASN A 106 -24.41 17.87 -3.06
C ASN A 106 -24.98 16.62 -2.39
N THR A 107 -26.29 16.42 -2.50
CA THR A 107 -26.97 15.26 -1.93
C THR A 107 -28.25 14.89 -2.67
N ALA A 108 -28.49 13.58 -2.80
CA ALA A 108 -29.82 13.07 -3.09
C ALA A 108 -30.65 13.00 -1.80
N VAL A 109 -31.86 13.52 -1.85
CA VAL A 109 -32.85 13.40 -0.78
C VAL A 109 -33.91 12.38 -1.19
N GLU A 110 -34.05 11.31 -0.42
CA GLU A 110 -35.06 10.27 -0.60
C GLU A 110 -36.26 10.49 0.34
N GLY A 111 -37.46 10.48 -0.23
CA GLY A 111 -38.71 10.41 0.53
C GLY A 111 -39.02 8.98 0.94
N ARG A 112 -38.92 8.66 2.23
CA ARG A 112 -39.20 7.32 2.78
C ARG A 112 -40.31 7.37 3.81
N GLU A 113 -41.03 6.26 3.90
CA GLU A 113 -41.99 6.04 4.98
C GLU A 113 -41.34 5.37 6.19
N ARG A 114 -42.06 5.42 7.32
CA ARG A 114 -41.68 4.68 8.53
C ARG A 114 -41.86 3.17 8.38
N THR A 115 -42.78 2.76 7.51
CA THR A 115 -43.03 1.35 7.19
C THR A 115 -41.84 0.76 6.45
N VAL A 116 -41.53 -0.49 6.77
CA VAL A 116 -40.41 -1.19 6.15
C VAL A 116 -40.75 -1.49 4.70
N SER A 117 -39.90 -1.04 3.77
CA SER A 117 -40.04 -1.33 2.34
C SER A 117 -39.86 -2.83 2.04
N ALA A 118 -40.54 -3.32 1.00
CA ALA A 118 -40.37 -4.70 0.52
C ALA A 118 -38.91 -4.96 0.09
N VAL A 119 -38.34 -4.04 -0.70
CA VAL A 119 -36.95 -4.04 -1.20
C VAL A 119 -36.25 -2.74 -0.79
N ASP A 120 -34.95 -2.85 -0.45
CA ASP A 120 -34.16 -1.79 0.17
C ASP A 120 -34.74 -1.30 1.52
N ARG A 121 -34.20 -1.89 2.59
CA ARG A 121 -34.49 -1.62 3.99
C ARG A 121 -33.24 -1.00 4.62
N PRO A 122 -33.04 0.32 4.54
CA PRO A 122 -31.84 0.94 5.09
C PRO A 122 -31.68 0.58 6.58
N LEU A 123 -30.50 0.11 6.94
CA LEU A 123 -30.19 -0.30 8.30
C LEU A 123 -29.77 0.94 9.10
N VAL A 124 -30.53 1.27 10.14
CA VAL A 124 -30.17 2.36 11.06
C VAL A 124 -29.01 1.93 11.93
N THR A 125 -28.02 2.79 12.02
CA THR A 125 -26.73 2.52 12.65
C THR A 125 -26.48 3.37 13.89
N SER A 126 -27.17 4.52 13.96
CA SER A 126 -27.26 5.37 15.15
C SER A 126 -28.58 6.13 15.11
N GLY A 127 -29.17 6.41 16.27
CA GLY A 127 -30.44 7.13 16.38
C GLY A 127 -31.64 6.32 15.90
N THR A 128 -32.59 6.98 15.24
CA THR A 128 -33.86 6.39 14.80
C THR A 128 -34.06 6.56 13.29
N TRP A 129 -34.94 5.74 12.71
CA TRP A 129 -35.38 5.90 11.32
C TRP A 129 -36.16 7.20 11.11
N VAL A 130 -36.50 7.50 9.85
CA VAL A 130 -37.12 8.77 9.44
C VAL A 130 -38.38 9.08 10.24
N ARG A 131 -38.54 10.35 10.61
CA ARG A 131 -39.73 10.88 11.27
C ARG A 131 -39.99 12.30 10.78
N ARG A 132 -41.25 12.73 10.84
CA ARG A 132 -41.64 14.09 10.45
C ARG A 132 -40.74 15.12 11.11
N GLY A 133 -40.15 16.01 10.31
CA GLY A 133 -39.23 17.04 10.75
C GLY A 133 -37.86 16.53 11.21
N GLY A 134 -37.42 15.33 10.80
CA GLY A 134 -36.12 14.76 11.15
C GLY A 134 -35.43 14.11 9.95
N ALA A 135 -34.12 14.33 9.83
CA ALA A 135 -33.30 13.79 8.75
C ALA A 135 -32.48 12.58 9.20
N VAL A 136 -32.45 11.53 8.38
CA VAL A 136 -31.50 10.43 8.53
C VAL A 136 -30.44 10.60 7.45
N VAL A 137 -29.18 10.65 7.85
CA VAL A 137 -28.07 10.90 6.92
C VAL A 137 -27.35 9.57 6.65
N GLU A 138 -26.94 9.33 5.40
CA GLU A 138 -26.05 8.20 5.09
C GLU A 138 -24.81 8.24 5.98
N ARG A 139 -24.43 7.11 6.57
CA ARG A 139 -23.37 7.07 7.60
C ARG A 139 -22.05 7.67 7.10
N SER A 140 -21.62 7.31 5.89
CA SER A 140 -20.38 7.81 5.30
C SER A 140 -20.43 9.32 5.06
N PHE A 141 -21.57 9.81 4.59
CA PHE A 141 -21.81 11.22 4.35
C PHE A 141 -21.89 12.03 5.65
N ALA A 142 -22.52 11.47 6.69
CA ALA A 142 -22.55 12.07 8.01
C ALA A 142 -21.13 12.26 8.58
N GLN A 143 -20.25 11.27 8.39
CA GLN A 143 -18.85 11.36 8.78
C GLN A 143 -18.10 12.42 7.96
N ALA A 144 -18.33 12.48 6.63
CA ALA A 144 -17.71 13.48 5.75
C ALA A 144 -18.13 14.92 6.13
N LEU A 145 -19.40 15.13 6.47
CA LEU A 145 -19.94 16.41 6.95
C LEU A 145 -19.57 16.71 8.42
N GLY A 146 -19.07 15.73 9.16
CA GLY A 146 -18.79 15.86 10.59
C GLY A 146 -20.05 16.02 11.45
N VAL A 147 -21.19 15.48 11.01
CA VAL A 147 -22.47 15.55 11.72
C VAL A 147 -22.77 14.25 12.43
N ARG A 148 -23.43 14.35 13.58
CA ARG A 148 -23.91 13.24 14.41
C ARG A 148 -25.40 13.41 14.68
N VAL A 149 -26.01 12.37 15.23
CA VAL A 149 -27.37 12.45 15.74
C VAL A 149 -27.47 13.57 16.78
N GLY A 150 -28.46 14.46 16.61
CA GLY A 150 -28.65 15.67 17.41
C GLY A 150 -28.11 16.96 16.77
N ASN A 151 -27.22 16.88 15.78
CA ASN A 151 -26.82 18.06 15.00
C ASN A 151 -27.95 18.54 14.08
N ARG A 152 -27.79 19.72 13.48
CA ARG A 152 -28.72 20.26 12.47
C ARG A 152 -28.03 20.33 11.12
N VAL A 153 -28.81 20.09 10.07
CA VAL A 153 -28.41 20.22 8.67
C VAL A 153 -29.45 21.06 7.94
N THR A 154 -29.00 21.92 7.03
CA THR A 154 -29.90 22.70 6.17
C THR A 154 -29.97 22.02 4.81
N ILE A 155 -31.14 21.53 4.41
CA ILE A 155 -31.40 20.80 3.16
C ILE A 155 -32.40 21.61 2.35
N GLY A 156 -32.06 21.99 1.10
CA GLY A 156 -32.97 22.79 0.27
C GLY A 156 -33.43 24.09 0.96
N GLY A 157 -32.55 24.71 1.77
CA GLY A 157 -32.86 25.92 2.54
C GLY A 157 -33.66 25.69 3.83
N ARG A 158 -34.01 24.45 4.19
CA ARG A 158 -34.77 24.10 5.40
C ARG A 158 -33.93 23.37 6.43
N ASP A 159 -34.11 23.69 7.71
CA ASP A 159 -33.33 23.11 8.80
C ASP A 159 -33.97 21.84 9.37
N TYR A 160 -33.23 20.74 9.33
CA TYR A 160 -33.61 19.46 9.91
C TYR A 160 -32.63 19.02 11.01
N PRO A 161 -33.12 18.58 12.18
CA PRO A 161 -32.30 17.83 13.12
C PRO A 161 -31.96 16.45 12.54
N VAL A 162 -30.70 16.04 12.68
CA VAL A 162 -30.25 14.69 12.35
C VAL A 162 -30.75 13.74 13.43
N VAL A 163 -31.69 12.87 13.09
CA VAL A 163 -32.33 11.94 14.02
C VAL A 163 -31.71 10.54 13.96
N GLY A 164 -30.96 10.24 12.90
CA GLY A 164 -30.27 8.96 12.75
C GLY A 164 -29.21 8.99 11.65
N THR A 165 -28.41 7.93 11.62
CA THR A 165 -27.54 7.61 10.48
C THR A 165 -27.79 6.19 10.02
N ALA A 166 -27.81 5.95 8.71
CA ALA A 166 -28.14 4.64 8.14
C ALA A 166 -27.23 4.23 6.97
N VAL A 167 -27.27 2.96 6.61
CA VAL A 167 -26.58 2.38 5.44
C VAL A 167 -27.58 1.63 4.55
N SER A 168 -27.35 1.64 3.24
CA SER A 168 -28.17 0.95 2.24
C SER A 168 -27.32 0.57 1.04
N ALA A 169 -27.54 -0.63 0.49
CA ALA A 169 -26.88 -1.10 -0.72
C ALA A 169 -27.62 -0.76 -2.03
N ALA A 170 -28.73 -0.01 -1.97
CA ALA A 170 -29.52 0.31 -3.15
C ALA A 170 -28.85 1.28 -4.11
N THR A 171 -27.95 2.13 -3.61
CA THR A 171 -27.18 3.06 -4.44
C THR A 171 -25.73 3.04 -3.98
N GLY A 172 -24.86 3.78 -4.69
CA GLY A 172 -23.50 4.03 -4.22
C GLY A 172 -23.48 4.69 -2.83
N VAL A 173 -22.35 4.54 -2.14
CA VAL A 173 -22.05 5.25 -0.89
C VAL A 173 -21.30 6.55 -1.21
N TYR A 174 -21.29 7.54 -0.31
CA TYR A 174 -20.54 8.78 -0.53
C TYR A 174 -19.10 8.49 -1.02
N PRO A 175 -18.66 9.10 -2.13
CA PRO A 175 -19.25 10.25 -2.84
C PRO A 175 -20.21 9.93 -4.01
N PHE A 176 -20.65 8.69 -4.17
CA PHE A 176 -21.57 8.24 -5.24
C PHE A 176 -23.01 8.04 -4.76
N GLY A 177 -23.38 8.63 -3.62
CA GLY A 177 -24.70 8.51 -3.02
C GLY A 177 -25.77 9.35 -3.70
N ASN A 178 -25.38 10.36 -4.48
CA ASN A 178 -26.31 11.24 -5.18
C ASN A 178 -26.84 10.60 -6.49
N TRP A 179 -27.82 9.72 -6.35
CA TRP A 179 -28.47 9.06 -7.49
C TRP A 179 -29.53 9.94 -8.17
N ALA A 180 -30.09 10.93 -7.48
CA ALA A 180 -31.25 11.72 -7.93
C ALA A 180 -30.85 12.82 -8.94
N THR A 181 -29.91 12.51 -9.84
CA THR A 181 -29.50 13.39 -10.94
C THR A 181 -30.18 12.93 -12.23
N GLY A 182 -30.74 13.88 -12.99
CA GLY A 182 -31.38 13.60 -14.28
C GLY A 182 -30.39 13.21 -15.39
N PRO A 183 -30.79 13.32 -16.67
CA PRO A 183 -29.93 13.00 -17.80
C PRO A 183 -28.66 13.87 -17.78
N GLY A 184 -27.49 13.24 -17.71
CA GLY A 184 -26.20 13.94 -17.70
C GLY A 184 -25.19 13.33 -16.72
N PRO A 185 -24.00 13.93 -16.60
CA PRO A 185 -23.04 13.54 -15.57
C PRO A 185 -23.60 13.84 -14.17
N SER A 186 -23.37 12.93 -13.22
CA SER A 186 -23.69 13.17 -11.81
C SER A 186 -22.63 14.07 -11.18
N ASP A 187 -23.06 15.07 -10.42
CA ASP A 187 -22.16 15.95 -9.64
C ASP A 187 -21.61 15.27 -8.37
N GLY A 188 -21.88 13.97 -8.19
CA GLY A 188 -21.58 13.22 -6.98
C GLY A 188 -22.32 13.78 -5.76
N GLY A 189 -21.97 13.26 -4.59
CA GLY A 189 -22.54 13.69 -3.32
C GLY A 189 -22.99 12.55 -2.44
N GLY A 190 -23.61 12.91 -1.33
CA GLY A 190 -24.13 11.96 -0.36
C GLY A 190 -25.62 11.70 -0.51
N ARG A 191 -26.17 10.96 0.45
CA ARG A 191 -27.59 10.67 0.51
C ARG A 191 -28.19 11.01 1.87
N ILE A 192 -29.41 11.54 1.85
CA ILE A 192 -30.22 11.84 3.02
C ILE A 192 -31.63 11.24 2.82
N TRP A 193 -32.19 10.68 3.87
CA TRP A 193 -33.58 10.24 3.91
C TRP A 193 -34.40 11.21 4.77
N LEU A 194 -35.53 11.64 4.22
CA LEU A 194 -36.58 12.38 4.89
C LEU A 194 -37.88 11.59 4.84
N THR A 195 -38.92 12.05 5.53
CA THR A 195 -40.27 11.55 5.23
C THR A 195 -40.68 11.99 3.84
N THR A 196 -41.55 11.26 3.16
CA THR A 196 -42.01 11.62 1.81
C THR A 196 -42.61 13.02 1.76
N ASP A 197 -43.39 13.41 2.78
CA ASP A 197 -43.93 14.76 2.94
C ASP A 197 -42.82 15.82 3.07
N ASP A 198 -41.83 15.58 3.93
CA ASP A 198 -40.73 16.51 4.16
C ASP A 198 -39.80 16.62 2.93
N ALA A 199 -39.59 15.51 2.20
CA ALA A 199 -38.84 15.49 0.95
C ALA A 199 -39.52 16.36 -0.11
N ARG A 200 -40.82 16.17 -0.35
CA ARG A 200 -41.58 17.03 -1.29
C ARG A 200 -41.55 18.50 -0.88
N ALA A 201 -41.71 18.76 0.42
CA ALA A 201 -41.70 20.12 0.93
C ALA A 201 -40.30 20.78 0.90
N ALA A 202 -39.22 19.99 0.89
CA ALA A 202 -37.85 20.46 0.71
C ALA A 202 -37.43 20.59 -0.77
N ALA A 203 -38.05 19.83 -1.67
CA ALA A 203 -37.87 19.97 -3.12
C ALA A 203 -38.46 21.29 -3.63
N GLY A 204 -39.62 21.71 -3.11
CA GLY A 204 -40.31 22.90 -3.61
C GLY A 204 -40.82 22.67 -5.03
N ASP A 205 -40.34 23.50 -5.97
CA ASP A 205 -40.70 23.41 -7.40
C ASP A 205 -39.74 22.51 -8.21
N GLU A 206 -38.69 21.96 -7.58
CA GLU A 206 -37.75 21.07 -8.27
C GLU A 206 -38.45 19.76 -8.69
N PRO A 207 -38.22 19.29 -9.95
CA PRO A 207 -38.83 18.05 -10.42
C PRO A 207 -38.28 16.84 -9.65
N LEU A 208 -39.19 15.98 -9.20
CA LEU A 208 -38.83 14.73 -8.53
C LEU A 208 -38.40 13.68 -9.56
N LEU A 209 -37.39 12.92 -9.20
CA LEU A 209 -37.06 11.64 -9.82
C LEU A 209 -37.60 10.51 -8.95
N TYR A 210 -37.81 9.35 -9.56
CA TYR A 210 -38.25 8.16 -8.85
C TYR A 210 -37.23 7.04 -8.96
N LEU A 211 -36.93 6.43 -7.81
CA LEU A 211 -36.09 5.25 -7.67
C LEU A 211 -36.98 4.02 -7.54
N LEU A 212 -36.84 3.09 -8.48
CA LEU A 212 -37.52 1.80 -8.51
C LEU A 212 -36.52 0.72 -8.08
N ASN A 213 -36.80 0.04 -6.97
CA ASN A 213 -35.93 -1.01 -6.42
C ASN A 213 -36.47 -2.39 -6.80
N ILE A 214 -35.70 -3.17 -7.57
CA ILE A 214 -36.13 -4.42 -8.21
C ILE A 214 -35.34 -5.59 -7.64
N LYS A 215 -36.04 -6.67 -7.26
CA LYS A 215 -35.49 -8.01 -6.98
C LYS A 215 -35.83 -8.96 -8.12
N LEU A 216 -34.84 -9.72 -8.55
CA LEU A 216 -34.98 -10.75 -9.56
C LEU A 216 -35.00 -12.13 -8.93
N SER A 217 -35.64 -13.08 -9.60
CA SER A 217 -35.59 -14.49 -9.22
C SER A 217 -34.18 -15.07 -9.30
N ASP A 218 -33.35 -14.55 -10.23
CA ASP A 218 -31.91 -14.81 -10.32
C ASP A 218 -31.10 -13.50 -10.21
N PRO A 219 -30.54 -13.20 -9.02
CA PRO A 219 -29.73 -12.00 -8.80
C PRO A 219 -28.44 -11.95 -9.64
N ALA A 220 -27.92 -13.09 -10.11
CA ALA A 220 -26.71 -13.14 -10.92
C ALA A 220 -26.96 -12.64 -12.36
N ALA A 221 -28.19 -12.81 -12.84
CA ALA A 221 -28.62 -12.36 -14.17
C ALA A 221 -28.94 -10.84 -14.24
N ALA A 222 -28.82 -10.09 -13.14
CA ALA A 222 -29.24 -8.68 -13.08
C ALA A 222 -28.69 -7.79 -14.21
N GLN A 223 -27.40 -7.95 -14.56
CA GLN A 223 -26.80 -7.15 -15.62
C GLN A 223 -27.33 -7.51 -17.01
N SER A 224 -27.40 -8.80 -17.33
CA SER A 224 -27.92 -9.25 -18.64
C SER A 224 -29.41 -8.95 -18.77
N TRP A 225 -30.18 -9.16 -17.70
CA TRP A 225 -31.60 -8.86 -17.64
C TRP A 225 -31.88 -7.37 -17.85
N ALA A 226 -31.12 -6.47 -17.21
CA ALA A 226 -31.29 -5.04 -17.39
C ALA A 226 -31.07 -4.61 -18.85
N HIS A 227 -30.09 -5.23 -19.53
CA HIS A 227 -29.81 -4.95 -20.94
C HIS A 227 -30.87 -5.49 -21.91
N THR A 228 -31.55 -6.59 -21.58
CA THR A 228 -32.53 -7.21 -22.47
C THR A 228 -33.96 -6.71 -22.26
N VAL A 229 -34.33 -6.36 -21.03
CA VAL A 229 -35.72 -6.05 -20.66
C VAL A 229 -36.04 -4.55 -20.71
N PHE A 230 -35.07 -3.68 -20.41
CA PHE A 230 -35.27 -2.23 -20.53
C PHE A 230 -35.09 -1.75 -21.98
N THR A 231 -35.98 -2.19 -22.86
CA THR A 231 -36.14 -1.70 -24.24
C THR A 231 -37.02 -0.45 -24.28
N ASP A 232 -37.11 0.18 -25.45
CA ASP A 232 -37.98 1.34 -25.68
C ASP A 232 -39.46 1.02 -25.41
N ASP A 233 -39.89 -0.22 -25.64
CA ASP A 233 -41.25 -0.69 -25.34
C ASP A 233 -41.57 -0.66 -23.84
N LEU A 234 -40.60 -1.01 -22.99
CA LEU A 234 -40.78 -1.04 -21.55
C LEU A 234 -40.59 0.34 -20.92
N ARG A 235 -39.60 1.11 -21.39
CA ARG A 235 -39.31 2.46 -20.89
C ARG A 235 -40.37 3.47 -21.34
N GLY A 236 -40.93 3.31 -22.54
CA GLY A 236 -41.77 4.32 -23.17
C GLY A 236 -40.96 5.55 -23.58
N GLN A 237 -41.52 6.74 -23.39
CA GLN A 237 -40.88 8.03 -23.73
C GLN A 237 -40.06 8.63 -22.57
N ASP A 238 -40.17 8.05 -21.38
CA ASP A 238 -39.51 8.57 -20.18
C ASP A 238 -38.05 8.14 -20.13
N TRP A 239 -37.19 9.02 -19.60
CA TRP A 239 -35.81 8.65 -19.33
C TRP A 239 -35.77 7.63 -18.19
N VAL A 240 -35.05 6.53 -18.42
CA VAL A 240 -34.83 5.48 -17.43
C VAL A 240 -33.36 5.08 -17.44
N ASN A 241 -32.69 5.20 -16.29
CA ASN A 241 -31.32 4.77 -16.11
C ASN A 241 -31.22 3.64 -15.09
N THR A 242 -30.63 2.53 -15.50
CA THR A 242 -30.64 1.26 -14.76
C THR A 242 -29.25 0.95 -14.22
N HIS A 243 -29.18 0.62 -12.94
CA HIS A 243 -27.94 0.26 -12.25
C HIS A 243 -28.09 -1.13 -11.61
N PRO A 244 -27.61 -2.19 -12.27
CA PRO A 244 -27.43 -3.49 -11.65
C PRO A 244 -26.45 -3.40 -10.47
N TRP A 245 -26.68 -4.18 -9.43
CA TRP A 245 -25.85 -4.16 -8.21
C TRP A 245 -24.36 -4.42 -8.46
N GLN A 246 -24.03 -5.21 -9.50
CA GLN A 246 -22.64 -5.48 -9.89
C GLN A 246 -21.89 -4.19 -10.26
N LEU A 247 -22.58 -3.20 -10.84
CA LEU A 247 -21.98 -1.92 -11.20
C LEU A 247 -21.52 -1.12 -9.98
N PHE A 248 -22.12 -1.29 -8.80
CA PHE A 248 -21.66 -0.62 -7.59
C PHE A 248 -20.32 -1.19 -7.11
N ILE A 249 -20.14 -2.51 -7.18
CA ILE A 249 -18.86 -3.15 -6.88
C ILE A 249 -17.80 -2.78 -7.93
N GLU A 250 -18.15 -2.83 -9.22
CA GLU A 250 -17.23 -2.44 -10.30
C GLU A 250 -16.88 -0.95 -10.27
N GLY A 251 -17.84 -0.08 -9.95
CA GLY A 251 -17.68 1.36 -9.84
C GLY A 251 -16.76 1.74 -8.68
N ASP A 252 -17.02 1.21 -7.48
CA ASP A 252 -16.17 1.45 -6.31
C ASP A 252 -14.77 0.86 -6.51
N THR A 253 -14.66 -0.33 -7.09
CA THR A 253 -13.33 -0.90 -7.41
C THR A 253 -12.57 -0.09 -8.47
N ARG A 254 -13.21 0.65 -9.39
CA ARG A 254 -12.49 1.56 -10.31
C ARG A 254 -11.79 2.70 -9.58
N VAL A 255 -12.39 3.24 -8.52
CA VAL A 255 -11.78 4.30 -7.70
C VAL A 255 -10.57 3.76 -6.96
N LEU A 256 -10.70 2.58 -6.34
CA LEU A 256 -9.58 1.95 -5.62
C LEU A 256 -8.52 1.35 -6.55
N ARG A 257 -8.86 1.06 -7.80
CA ARG A 257 -7.89 0.64 -8.84
C ARG A 257 -6.86 1.74 -9.14
N SER A 258 -7.12 3.02 -8.81
CA SER A 258 -6.08 4.07 -8.91
C SER A 258 -4.97 3.91 -7.86
N VAL A 259 -5.30 3.32 -6.70
CA VAL A 259 -4.37 3.13 -5.57
C VAL A 259 -3.56 1.84 -5.72
N ARG A 260 -4.13 0.81 -6.36
CA ARG A 260 -3.53 -0.51 -6.51
C ARG A 260 -2.13 -0.49 -7.16
N PRO A 261 -1.86 0.24 -8.26
CA PRO A 261 -0.52 0.34 -8.85
C PRO A 261 0.52 0.81 -7.82
N THR A 262 0.18 1.82 -7.02
CA THR A 262 1.06 2.36 -5.97
C THR A 262 1.40 1.30 -4.92
N LEU A 263 0.42 0.48 -4.50
CA LEU A 263 0.64 -0.58 -3.51
C LEU A 263 1.44 -1.77 -4.06
N VAL A 264 1.22 -2.13 -5.32
CA VAL A 264 1.94 -3.22 -6.01
C VAL A 264 3.39 -2.82 -6.31
N ILE A 265 3.59 -1.66 -6.95
CA ILE A 265 4.93 -1.13 -7.24
C ILE A 265 5.66 -0.83 -5.93
N GLY A 266 4.98 -0.19 -4.99
CA GLY A 266 5.46 0.05 -3.63
C GLY A 266 5.91 -1.21 -2.91
N GLY A 267 5.11 -2.27 -2.98
CA GLY A 267 5.44 -3.59 -2.45
C GLY A 267 6.67 -4.19 -3.12
N GLY A 268 6.80 -4.05 -4.44
CA GLY A 268 7.99 -4.44 -5.20
C GLY A 268 9.25 -3.66 -4.80
N LEU A 269 9.15 -2.35 -4.62
CA LEU A 269 10.25 -1.50 -4.15
C LEU A 269 10.66 -1.83 -2.70
N LEU A 270 9.67 -2.09 -1.83
CA LEU A 270 9.90 -2.58 -0.47
C LEU A 270 10.56 -3.96 -0.47
N ALA A 271 10.16 -4.86 -1.38
CA ALA A 271 10.79 -6.16 -1.55
C ALA A 271 12.24 -6.03 -2.03
N ALA A 272 12.53 -5.11 -2.96
CA ALA A 272 13.89 -4.79 -3.37
C ALA A 272 14.72 -4.25 -2.20
N ALA A 273 14.16 -3.35 -1.39
CA ALA A 273 14.81 -2.87 -0.16
C ALA A 273 15.00 -4.00 0.88
N ALA A 274 14.06 -4.95 0.98
CA ALA A 274 14.21 -6.12 1.82
C ALA A 274 15.36 -7.01 1.34
N LEU A 275 15.54 -7.21 0.03
CA LEU A 275 16.70 -7.92 -0.53
C LEU A 275 18.03 -7.29 -0.10
N VAL A 276 18.10 -5.94 -0.07
CA VAL A 276 19.28 -5.21 0.45
C VAL A 276 19.52 -5.56 1.91
N THR A 277 18.46 -5.60 2.72
CA THR A 277 18.53 -6.04 4.12
C THR A 277 19.10 -7.46 4.22
N VAL A 278 18.49 -8.43 3.52
CA VAL A 278 18.89 -9.86 3.57
C VAL A 278 20.35 -10.02 3.17
N ALA A 279 20.75 -9.41 2.06
CA ALA A 279 22.09 -9.55 1.54
C ALA A 279 23.14 -8.88 2.45
N SER A 280 22.80 -7.77 3.08
CA SER A 280 23.66 -7.11 4.07
C SER A 280 23.83 -7.98 5.32
N LEU A 281 22.75 -8.59 5.81
CA LEU A 281 22.76 -9.55 6.91
C LEU A 281 23.65 -10.76 6.59
N ALA A 282 23.39 -11.41 5.45
CA ALA A 282 24.13 -12.59 5.03
C ALA A 282 25.63 -12.30 4.95
N ALA A 283 26.00 -11.08 4.59
CA ALA A 283 27.39 -10.70 4.43
C ALA A 283 28.08 -10.33 5.77
N VAL A 284 27.33 -10.00 6.83
CA VAL A 284 27.81 -9.93 8.22
C VAL A 284 27.92 -11.33 8.84
N ARG A 285 27.03 -12.24 8.46
CA ARG A 285 27.03 -13.63 8.92
C ARG A 285 28.09 -14.50 8.24
N ALA A 286 28.44 -14.19 6.98
CA ALA A 286 29.27 -15.03 6.14
C ALA A 286 30.53 -15.61 6.83
N PRO A 287 31.37 -14.84 7.56
CA PRO A 287 32.55 -15.43 8.23
C PRO A 287 32.18 -16.49 9.29
N ARG A 288 31.09 -16.26 10.02
CA ARG A 288 30.60 -17.16 11.08
C ARG A 288 29.94 -18.40 10.49
N ASP A 289 29.14 -18.20 9.46
CA ASP A 289 28.47 -19.30 8.75
C ASP A 289 29.50 -20.18 8.05
N HIS A 290 30.59 -19.61 7.51
CA HIS A 290 31.72 -20.39 6.99
C HIS A 290 32.36 -21.23 8.08
N ARG A 291 32.72 -20.65 9.24
CA ARG A 291 33.35 -21.40 10.35
C ARG A 291 32.42 -22.50 10.88
N ARG A 292 31.13 -22.20 11.07
CA ARG A 292 30.12 -23.19 11.48
C ARG A 292 29.93 -24.29 10.44
N ALA A 293 29.87 -23.94 9.16
CA ALA A 293 29.79 -24.90 8.06
C ALA A 293 31.03 -25.80 8.02
N GLY A 294 32.23 -25.24 8.24
CA GLY A 294 33.48 -25.99 8.34
C GLY A 294 33.46 -26.99 9.51
N LEU A 295 33.01 -26.56 10.69
CA LEU A 295 32.85 -27.45 11.84
C LEU A 295 31.83 -28.56 11.60
N LEU A 296 30.68 -28.25 10.99
CA LEU A 296 29.66 -29.26 10.65
C LEU A 296 30.19 -30.27 9.62
N LYS A 297 30.88 -29.79 8.57
CA LYS A 297 31.53 -30.64 7.55
C LYS A 297 32.61 -31.52 8.17
N ALA A 298 33.39 -31.00 9.12
CA ALA A 298 34.43 -31.76 9.84
C ALA A 298 33.85 -32.92 10.67
N VAL A 299 32.64 -32.77 11.19
CA VAL A 299 31.91 -33.83 11.92
C VAL A 299 31.15 -34.78 10.96
N GLY A 300 31.31 -34.62 9.64
CA GLY A 300 30.72 -35.48 8.61
C GLY A 300 29.38 -35.01 8.04
N ALA A 301 28.94 -33.78 8.32
CA ALA A 301 27.74 -33.23 7.71
C ALA A 301 27.95 -32.98 6.21
N THR A 302 27.04 -33.47 5.37
CA THR A 302 27.12 -33.25 3.93
C THR A 302 26.81 -31.80 3.56
N PRO A 303 27.35 -31.27 2.44
CA PRO A 303 27.07 -29.92 1.94
C PRO A 303 25.57 -29.61 1.85
N ARG A 304 24.74 -30.60 1.49
CA ARG A 304 23.28 -30.49 1.42
C ARG A 304 22.63 -30.27 2.80
N THR A 305 23.10 -30.98 3.83
CA THR A 305 22.57 -30.81 5.20
C THR A 305 22.92 -29.46 5.80
N VAL A 306 24.13 -28.94 5.52
CA VAL A 306 24.54 -27.59 5.93
C VAL A 306 23.72 -26.53 5.21
N ALA A 307 23.51 -26.68 3.90
CA ALA A 307 22.64 -25.80 3.12
C ALA A 307 21.21 -25.77 3.66
N ALA A 308 20.63 -26.96 3.91
CA ALA A 308 19.28 -27.10 4.45
C ALA A 308 19.13 -26.44 5.82
N LEU A 309 20.13 -26.59 6.71
CA LEU A 309 20.12 -25.95 8.03
C LEU A 309 20.10 -24.41 7.93
N LEU A 310 20.94 -23.84 7.06
CA LEU A 310 20.99 -22.39 6.86
C LEU A 310 19.72 -21.86 6.17
N LEU A 311 19.23 -22.57 5.14
CA LEU A 311 18.03 -22.18 4.41
C LEU A 311 16.77 -22.25 5.29
N ALA A 312 16.66 -23.28 6.15
CA ALA A 312 15.51 -23.46 7.04
C ALA A 312 15.31 -22.28 8.00
N GLN A 313 16.39 -21.66 8.49
CA GLN A 313 16.31 -20.47 9.34
C GLN A 313 15.67 -19.29 8.61
N TYR A 314 16.12 -19.02 7.39
CA TYR A 314 15.58 -17.92 6.58
C TYR A 314 14.15 -18.21 6.15
N LEU A 315 13.87 -19.43 5.70
CA LEU A 315 12.53 -19.82 5.27
C LEU A 315 11.51 -19.70 6.41
N LEU A 316 11.89 -20.08 7.65
CA LEU A 316 11.02 -19.94 8.80
C LEU A 316 10.71 -18.46 9.13
N LEU A 317 11.72 -17.58 9.08
CA LEU A 317 11.52 -16.14 9.27
C LEU A 317 10.69 -15.53 8.14
N THR A 318 10.86 -16.00 6.91
CA THR A 318 10.09 -15.58 5.74
C THR A 318 8.62 -15.97 5.87
N VAL A 319 8.33 -17.21 6.25
CA VAL A 319 6.95 -17.68 6.46
C VAL A 319 6.29 -16.87 7.58
N LEU A 320 7.00 -16.63 8.68
CA LEU A 320 6.49 -15.80 9.78
C LEU A 320 6.22 -14.36 9.32
N ALA A 321 7.17 -13.74 8.61
CA ALA A 321 7.02 -12.38 8.10
C ALA A 321 5.90 -12.25 7.06
N ALA A 322 5.72 -13.24 6.19
CA ALA A 322 4.63 -13.28 5.24
C ALA A 322 3.28 -13.46 5.93
N ALA A 323 3.19 -14.35 6.92
CA ALA A 323 1.97 -14.51 7.71
C ALA A 323 1.60 -13.21 8.43
N VAL A 324 2.56 -12.57 9.11
CA VAL A 324 2.36 -11.26 9.74
C VAL A 324 1.97 -10.21 8.71
N GLY A 325 2.66 -10.12 7.58
CA GLY A 325 2.35 -9.12 6.55
C GLY A 325 0.97 -9.31 5.90
N VAL A 326 0.56 -10.55 5.66
CA VAL A 326 -0.79 -10.86 5.17
C VAL A 326 -1.84 -10.46 6.21
N THR A 327 -1.63 -10.83 7.48
CA THR A 327 -2.58 -10.47 8.54
C THR A 327 -2.70 -8.96 8.72
N VAL A 328 -1.58 -8.24 8.77
CA VAL A 328 -1.57 -6.77 8.89
C VAL A 328 -2.23 -6.15 7.65
N GLY A 329 -1.90 -6.60 6.43
CA GLY A 329 -2.49 -6.08 5.20
C GLY A 329 -4.01 -6.31 5.10
N CYS A 330 -4.50 -7.47 5.51
CA CYS A 330 -5.95 -7.75 5.54
C CYS A 330 -6.67 -6.97 6.63
N LEU A 331 -6.03 -6.73 7.78
CA LEU A 331 -6.63 -5.94 8.87
C LEU A 331 -6.66 -4.43 8.56
N THR A 332 -5.71 -3.92 7.78
CA THR A 332 -5.66 -2.51 7.39
C THR A 332 -6.45 -2.21 6.11
N ALA A 333 -6.70 -3.20 5.26
CA ALA A 333 -7.46 -3.03 4.01
C ALA A 333 -8.86 -2.40 4.19
N PRO A 334 -9.69 -2.77 5.18
CA PRO A 334 -11.00 -2.15 5.39
C PRO A 334 -10.94 -0.64 5.59
N ALA A 335 -9.91 -0.15 6.30
CA ALA A 335 -9.75 1.28 6.56
C ALA A 335 -9.41 2.09 5.30
N LEU A 336 -8.90 1.43 4.26
CA LEU A 336 -8.60 2.01 2.95
C LEU A 336 -9.75 1.82 1.95
N ALA A 337 -10.44 0.69 2.06
CA ALA A 337 -11.59 0.33 1.22
C ALA A 337 -12.80 1.22 1.50
N ASP A 338 -13.03 1.54 2.77
CA ASP A 338 -14.20 2.30 3.22
C ASP A 338 -13.82 3.21 4.41
N PRO A 339 -13.09 4.31 4.14
CA PRO A 339 -12.62 5.22 5.19
C PRO A 339 -13.77 5.90 5.96
N SER A 340 -14.96 5.89 5.39
CA SER A 340 -16.18 6.52 5.90
C SER A 340 -17.17 5.51 6.52
N ALA A 341 -16.79 4.23 6.59
CA ALA A 341 -17.60 3.14 7.15
C ALA A 341 -19.01 3.02 6.57
N GLY A 342 -19.22 3.45 5.31
CA GLY A 342 -20.49 3.38 4.59
C GLY A 342 -21.02 1.96 4.37
N LEU A 343 -20.14 0.96 4.48
CA LEU A 343 -20.42 -0.46 4.32
C LEU A 343 -20.28 -1.21 5.65
N LEU A 344 -21.00 -2.33 5.78
CA LEU A 344 -20.92 -3.21 6.95
C LEU A 344 -19.68 -4.09 6.88
N ASN A 345 -18.81 -3.96 7.89
CA ASN A 345 -17.66 -4.84 8.17
C ASN A 345 -16.96 -5.40 6.90
N ALA A 346 -16.23 -4.52 6.22
CA ALA A 346 -15.44 -4.86 5.03
C ALA A 346 -14.28 -5.85 5.32
N ALA A 347 -14.01 -6.21 6.58
CA ALA A 347 -13.01 -7.22 6.90
C ALA A 347 -13.45 -8.61 6.40
N GLY A 348 -12.52 -9.29 5.72
CA GLY A 348 -12.66 -10.66 5.25
C GLY A 348 -11.37 -11.46 5.44
N PRO A 349 -11.46 -12.79 5.46
CA PRO A 349 -10.27 -13.65 5.51
C PRO A 349 -9.42 -13.46 4.24
N PRO A 350 -8.10 -13.71 4.31
CA PRO A 350 -7.24 -13.65 3.14
C PRO A 350 -7.70 -14.69 2.10
N THR A 351 -7.86 -14.24 0.85
CA THR A 351 -8.20 -15.14 -0.26
C THR A 351 -6.99 -15.99 -0.66
N THR A 352 -7.24 -17.12 -1.33
CA THR A 352 -6.17 -18.00 -1.82
C THR A 352 -5.17 -17.26 -2.69
N GLY A 353 -5.64 -16.33 -3.55
CA GLY A 353 -4.77 -15.50 -4.38
C GLY A 353 -3.80 -14.63 -3.56
N ILE A 354 -4.30 -13.95 -2.53
CA ILE A 354 -3.47 -13.15 -1.62
C ILE A 354 -2.39 -14.01 -0.96
N VAL A 355 -2.78 -15.17 -0.44
CA VAL A 355 -1.85 -16.08 0.24
C VAL A 355 -0.79 -16.59 -0.72
N VAL A 356 -1.17 -16.98 -1.94
CA VAL A 356 -0.24 -17.46 -2.98
C VAL A 356 0.73 -16.34 -3.37
N ASP A 357 0.25 -15.15 -3.72
CA ASP A 357 1.11 -14.04 -4.18
C ASP A 357 2.05 -13.55 -3.08
N ALA A 358 1.56 -13.43 -1.84
CA ALA A 358 2.40 -13.08 -0.70
C ALA A 358 3.45 -14.15 -0.40
N THR A 359 3.08 -15.44 -0.50
CA THR A 359 4.01 -16.56 -0.32
C THR A 359 5.06 -16.58 -1.42
N VAL A 360 4.66 -16.40 -2.68
CA VAL A 360 5.57 -16.32 -3.83
C VAL A 360 6.55 -15.16 -3.66
N LEU A 361 6.08 -13.96 -3.32
CA LEU A 361 6.94 -12.81 -3.06
C LEU A 361 7.93 -13.10 -1.93
N ALA A 362 7.45 -13.63 -0.81
CA ALA A 362 8.29 -13.91 0.34
C ALA A 362 9.35 -14.97 0.01
N VAL A 363 8.98 -16.03 -0.70
CA VAL A 363 9.89 -17.08 -1.16
C VAL A 363 10.91 -16.54 -2.16
N LEU A 364 10.52 -15.68 -3.10
CA LEU A 364 11.44 -15.01 -4.03
C LEU A 364 12.45 -14.15 -3.28
N VAL A 365 12.00 -13.33 -2.32
CA VAL A 365 12.89 -12.49 -1.50
C VAL A 365 13.87 -13.35 -0.70
N ALA A 366 13.39 -14.45 -0.12
CA ALA A 366 14.22 -15.38 0.64
C ALA A 366 15.25 -16.08 -0.24
N LEU A 367 14.83 -16.64 -1.39
CA LEU A 367 15.70 -17.33 -2.33
C LEU A 367 16.77 -16.39 -2.88
N ILE A 368 16.38 -15.25 -3.44
CA ILE A 368 17.31 -14.29 -4.03
C ILE A 368 18.29 -13.77 -2.96
N GLY A 369 17.81 -13.47 -1.76
CA GLY A 369 18.64 -12.95 -0.67
C GLY A 369 19.60 -13.97 -0.06
N THR A 370 19.28 -15.27 -0.09
CA THR A 370 20.03 -16.32 0.65
C THR A 370 20.81 -17.28 -0.24
N LEU A 371 20.38 -17.50 -1.49
CA LEU A 371 20.96 -18.51 -2.37
C LEU A 371 22.45 -18.24 -2.64
N GLY A 372 22.80 -17.00 -2.98
CA GLY A 372 24.19 -16.61 -3.23
C GLY A 372 25.12 -16.85 -2.03
N PRO A 373 24.80 -16.31 -0.83
CA PRO A 373 25.55 -16.56 0.39
C PRO A 373 25.66 -18.05 0.75
N VAL A 374 24.55 -18.79 0.73
CA VAL A 374 24.52 -20.22 1.09
C VAL A 374 25.38 -21.03 0.11
N LEU A 375 25.24 -20.82 -1.19
CA LEU A 375 26.06 -21.53 -2.19
C LEU A 375 27.56 -21.29 -1.99
N ARG A 376 27.97 -20.06 -1.63
CA ARG A 376 29.39 -19.76 -1.33
C ARG A 376 29.87 -20.50 -0.09
N THR A 377 29.10 -20.50 1.00
CA THR A 377 29.44 -21.23 2.26
C THR A 377 29.51 -22.74 2.07
N VAL A 378 28.67 -23.28 1.19
CA VAL A 378 28.58 -24.72 0.93
C VAL A 378 29.73 -25.17 0.02
N ARG A 379 30.13 -24.34 -0.95
CA ARG A 379 31.25 -24.61 -1.87
C ARG A 379 32.64 -24.38 -1.27
N SER A 380 32.77 -23.68 -0.13
CA SER A 380 34.07 -23.48 0.50
C SER A 380 34.63 -24.80 1.07
N SER A 381 35.94 -25.02 0.91
CA SER A 381 36.62 -26.18 1.48
C SER A 381 36.65 -26.10 3.01
N THR A 382 36.74 -27.24 3.70
CA THR A 382 36.83 -27.28 5.18
C THR A 382 38.10 -26.57 5.67
N VAL A 383 39.18 -26.65 4.89
CA VAL A 383 40.46 -26.01 5.17
C VAL A 383 40.35 -24.49 5.03
N ASP A 384 39.76 -23.98 3.94
CA ASP A 384 39.54 -22.53 3.74
C ASP A 384 38.54 -21.94 4.75
N ALA A 385 37.64 -22.76 5.29
CA ALA A 385 36.67 -22.34 6.30
C ALA A 385 37.27 -22.26 7.72
N LEU A 386 38.34 -23.01 7.98
CA LEU A 386 39.03 -23.07 9.29
C LEU A 386 40.30 -22.21 9.32
N ALA A 387 41.01 -22.11 8.20
CA ALA A 387 42.09 -21.15 8.02
C ALA A 387 41.45 -19.76 7.87
N ASP A 388 41.59 -18.89 8.87
CA ASP A 388 41.19 -17.47 8.76
C ASP A 388 41.99 -16.89 7.60
N PRO A 389 41.39 -16.67 6.40
CA PRO A 389 42.20 -16.36 5.25
C PRO A 389 42.70 -14.93 5.45
N ALA A 390 44.00 -14.79 5.69
CA ALA A 390 44.73 -13.58 5.36
C ALA A 390 44.52 -13.35 3.86
N HIS A 391 43.46 -12.62 3.50
CA HIS A 391 43.05 -12.46 2.12
C HIS A 391 44.20 -11.89 1.29
N LEU A 392 44.69 -12.66 0.32
CA LEU A 392 45.59 -12.19 -0.73
C LEU A 392 44.91 -11.05 -1.49
N ILE A 393 45.57 -9.88 -1.51
CA ILE A 393 45.09 -8.69 -2.22
C ILE A 393 45.15 -9.01 -3.71
N THR A 394 44.00 -9.23 -4.36
CA THR A 394 43.94 -9.44 -5.79
C THR A 394 44.33 -8.14 -6.50
N TYR A 395 45.48 -8.13 -7.18
CA TYR A 395 45.97 -6.97 -7.93
C TYR A 395 45.08 -6.75 -9.16
N ARG A 396 44.53 -5.53 -9.31
CA ARG A 396 43.70 -5.14 -10.46
C ARG A 396 44.27 -3.88 -11.12
N PRO A 397 45.01 -4.00 -12.24
CA PRO A 397 45.80 -2.90 -12.81
C PRO A 397 44.95 -1.69 -13.24
N ARG A 398 43.74 -1.91 -13.77
CA ARG A 398 42.81 -0.83 -14.17
C ARG A 398 42.32 0.01 -12.99
N LEU A 399 42.13 -0.60 -11.81
CA LEU A 399 41.73 0.14 -10.61
C LEU A 399 42.88 1.00 -10.11
N THR A 400 44.12 0.51 -10.15
CA THR A 400 45.29 1.28 -9.76
C THR A 400 45.45 2.53 -10.63
N ALA A 401 45.27 2.39 -11.95
CA ALA A 401 45.31 3.51 -12.89
C ALA A 401 44.19 4.54 -12.66
N MET A 402 42.93 4.10 -12.50
CA MET A 402 41.80 5.02 -12.22
C MET A 402 41.93 5.72 -10.87
N THR A 403 42.55 5.06 -9.89
CA THR A 403 42.68 5.58 -8.53
C THR A 403 43.88 6.51 -8.36
N ALA A 404 44.88 6.47 -9.25
CA ALA A 404 46.16 7.20 -9.11
C ALA A 404 46.03 8.72 -8.88
N TYR A 405 44.97 9.36 -9.37
CA TYR A 405 44.75 10.80 -9.26
C TYR A 405 43.80 11.23 -8.14
N LEU A 406 43.23 10.28 -7.39
CA LEU A 406 42.30 10.60 -6.30
C LEU A 406 43.06 10.92 -4.99
N PRO A 407 42.54 11.85 -4.16
CA PRO A 407 43.02 12.02 -2.79
C PRO A 407 42.89 10.74 -1.95
N THR A 408 43.68 10.61 -0.88
CA THR A 408 43.74 9.43 0.00
C THR A 408 42.37 8.93 0.51
N PRO A 409 41.40 9.79 0.89
CA PRO A 409 40.10 9.32 1.35
C PRO A 409 39.23 8.64 0.26
N PRO A 410 38.94 9.27 -0.90
CA PRO A 410 38.14 8.62 -1.93
C PRO A 410 38.87 7.45 -2.59
N LEU A 411 40.21 7.44 -2.61
CA LEU A 411 41.04 6.29 -2.95
C LEU A 411 40.64 5.03 -2.16
N ILE A 412 40.57 5.15 -0.84
CA ILE A 412 40.23 4.05 0.07
C ILE A 412 38.78 3.63 -0.17
N GLY A 413 37.86 4.60 -0.32
CA GLY A 413 36.45 4.33 -0.60
C GLY A 413 36.22 3.53 -1.90
N VAL A 414 36.86 3.93 -2.99
CA VAL A 414 36.78 3.22 -4.29
C VAL A 414 37.36 1.81 -4.18
N ARG A 415 38.47 1.62 -3.45
CA ARG A 415 39.05 0.28 -3.22
C ARG A 415 38.16 -0.61 -2.37
N LEU A 416 37.40 -0.05 -1.41
CA LEU A 416 36.41 -0.79 -0.63
C LEU A 416 35.27 -1.28 -1.51
N ILE A 417 34.76 -0.44 -2.42
CA ILE A 417 33.74 -0.80 -3.40
C ILE A 417 34.25 -1.91 -4.32
N ALA A 418 35.45 -1.73 -4.89
CA ALA A 418 36.03 -2.66 -5.86
C ALA A 418 36.28 -4.07 -5.31
N ARG A 419 36.55 -4.19 -4.01
CA ARG A 419 36.71 -5.48 -3.34
C ARG A 419 35.41 -6.28 -3.27
N ARG A 420 34.24 -5.63 -3.25
CA ARG A 420 32.93 -6.29 -3.14
C ARG A 420 31.83 -5.55 -3.93
N PRO A 421 31.83 -5.64 -5.27
CA PRO A 421 30.88 -4.90 -6.12
C PRO A 421 29.41 -5.25 -5.85
N GLY A 422 29.12 -6.48 -5.43
CA GLY A 422 27.75 -6.89 -5.11
C GLY A 422 27.08 -6.05 -4.01
N ARG A 423 27.84 -5.57 -3.02
CA ARG A 423 27.29 -4.70 -1.97
C ARG A 423 27.04 -3.28 -2.44
N ALA A 424 27.93 -2.76 -3.28
CA ALA A 424 27.73 -1.46 -3.92
C ALA A 424 26.45 -1.49 -4.78
N ALA A 425 26.25 -2.55 -5.55
CA ALA A 425 25.01 -2.74 -6.31
C ALA A 425 23.77 -2.78 -5.41
N LEU A 426 23.79 -3.51 -4.29
CA LEU A 426 22.66 -3.55 -3.34
C LEU A 426 22.38 -2.17 -2.70
N SER A 427 23.42 -1.45 -2.31
CA SER A 427 23.27 -0.08 -1.80
C SER A 427 22.65 0.83 -2.86
N ALA A 428 23.10 0.72 -4.11
CA ALA A 428 22.55 1.47 -5.24
C ALA A 428 21.07 1.13 -5.47
N VAL A 429 20.68 -0.16 -5.39
CA VAL A 429 19.28 -0.61 -5.54
C VAL A 429 18.39 -0.01 -4.44
N GLY A 430 18.82 -0.02 -3.18
CA GLY A 430 18.04 0.58 -2.08
C GLY A 430 17.85 2.09 -2.25
N THR A 431 18.91 2.80 -2.65
CA THR A 431 18.83 4.24 -2.95
C THR A 431 18.02 4.53 -4.20
N ALA A 432 18.08 3.67 -5.22
CA ALA A 432 17.27 3.77 -6.42
C ALA A 432 15.79 3.60 -6.08
N ALA A 433 15.41 2.59 -5.28
CA ALA A 433 14.04 2.40 -4.84
C ALA A 433 13.50 3.61 -4.05
N THR A 434 14.35 4.22 -3.23
CA THR A 434 14.02 5.46 -2.51
C THR A 434 13.80 6.62 -3.48
N ALA A 435 14.71 6.81 -4.44
CA ALA A 435 14.62 7.86 -5.46
C ALA A 435 13.38 7.69 -6.36
N VAL A 436 13.09 6.46 -6.81
CA VAL A 436 11.89 6.12 -7.59
C VAL A 436 10.63 6.59 -6.85
N MET A 437 10.49 6.22 -5.58
CA MET A 437 9.29 6.54 -4.80
C MET A 437 9.17 8.04 -4.50
N VAL A 438 10.26 8.69 -4.10
CA VAL A 438 10.27 10.14 -3.83
C VAL A 438 9.94 10.92 -5.09
N THR A 439 10.55 10.56 -6.23
CA THR A 439 10.27 11.21 -7.51
C THR A 439 8.83 10.98 -7.95
N ALA A 440 8.31 9.75 -7.85
CA ALA A 440 6.89 9.49 -8.12
C ALA A 440 5.98 10.35 -7.24
N LEU A 441 6.28 10.48 -5.93
CA LEU A 441 5.51 11.32 -5.01
C LEU A 441 5.52 12.80 -5.41
N LEU A 442 6.67 13.32 -5.83
CA LEU A 442 6.77 14.69 -6.31
C LEU A 442 6.00 14.89 -7.62
N THR A 443 6.11 13.96 -8.58
CA THR A 443 5.38 14.01 -9.85
C THR A 443 3.86 13.99 -9.62
N PHE A 444 3.37 13.15 -8.71
CA PHE A 444 1.96 13.14 -8.31
C PHE A 444 1.52 14.47 -7.70
N ARG A 445 2.30 15.04 -6.76
CA ARG A 445 1.97 16.32 -6.12
C ARG A 445 1.89 17.47 -7.12
N VAL A 446 2.73 17.48 -8.15
CA VAL A 446 2.74 18.51 -9.19
C VAL A 446 1.59 18.29 -10.18
N SER A 447 1.38 17.05 -10.62
CA SER A 447 0.27 16.69 -11.52
C SER A 447 -1.09 16.99 -10.87
N LEU A 448 -1.23 16.70 -9.57
CA LEU A 448 -2.43 17.02 -8.79
C LEU A 448 -2.73 18.54 -8.75
N LYS A 449 -1.70 19.37 -8.57
CA LYS A 449 -1.89 20.84 -8.60
C LYS A 449 -2.34 21.34 -9.96
N ALA A 450 -1.84 20.74 -11.04
CA ALA A 450 -2.24 21.07 -12.40
C ALA A 450 -3.69 20.63 -12.68
N GLU A 451 -4.10 19.47 -12.17
CA GLU A 451 -5.47 18.95 -12.27
C GLU A 451 -6.45 19.85 -11.52
N ILE A 452 -6.16 20.20 -10.25
CA ILE A 452 -6.97 21.13 -9.45
C ILE A 452 -7.11 22.50 -10.14
N ALA A 453 -6.06 22.99 -10.81
CA ALA A 453 -6.11 24.26 -11.52
C ALA A 453 -7.02 24.24 -12.77
N GLN A 454 -7.33 23.06 -13.31
CA GLN A 454 -8.25 22.88 -14.44
C GLN A 454 -9.72 22.70 -13.99
N GLY A 455 -9.96 22.62 -12.68
CA GLY A 455 -11.26 22.32 -12.09
C GLY A 455 -11.44 20.81 -11.91
N THR A 456 -11.52 20.36 -10.66
CA THR A 456 -11.75 18.96 -10.32
C THR A 456 -13.16 18.77 -9.78
N SER A 457 -13.75 17.61 -10.09
CA SER A 457 -14.98 17.19 -9.42
C SER A 457 -14.69 16.75 -7.99
N THR A 458 -15.69 16.80 -7.08
CA THR A 458 -15.60 16.29 -5.70
C THR A 458 -15.13 14.82 -5.68
N PHE A 459 -15.47 14.05 -6.72
CA PHE A 459 -15.00 12.69 -6.94
C PHE A 459 -13.46 12.60 -7.09
N GLU A 460 -12.88 13.45 -7.94
CA GLU A 460 -11.44 13.45 -8.18
C GLU A 460 -10.67 13.89 -6.95
N ASP A 461 -11.21 14.83 -6.17
CA ASP A 461 -10.59 15.29 -4.92
C ASP A 461 -10.45 14.17 -3.88
N ILE A 462 -11.49 13.36 -3.69
CA ILE A 462 -11.47 12.22 -2.74
C ILE A 462 -10.51 11.13 -3.24
N ARG A 463 -10.59 10.77 -4.53
CA ARG A 463 -9.68 9.80 -5.16
C ARG A 463 -8.22 10.24 -5.01
N ASN A 464 -7.96 11.51 -5.26
CA ASN A 464 -6.62 12.10 -5.21
C ASN A 464 -6.11 12.19 -3.77
N ALA A 465 -6.98 12.48 -2.79
CA ALA A 465 -6.64 12.44 -1.38
C ALA A 465 -6.24 11.02 -0.91
N LEU A 466 -7.05 10.01 -1.25
CA LEU A 466 -6.78 8.61 -0.92
C LEU A 466 -5.47 8.12 -1.56
N THR A 467 -5.30 8.38 -2.86
CA THR A 467 -4.07 8.03 -3.60
C THR A 467 -2.85 8.70 -2.97
N GLY A 468 -2.96 9.99 -2.62
CA GLY A 468 -1.90 10.75 -1.96
C GLY A 468 -1.52 10.19 -0.58
N GLN A 469 -2.50 9.78 0.23
CA GLN A 469 -2.25 9.19 1.55
C GLN A 469 -1.51 7.85 1.44
N VAL A 470 -1.94 6.97 0.53
CA VAL A 470 -1.28 5.68 0.33
C VAL A 470 0.12 5.85 -0.21
N MET A 471 0.30 6.73 -1.18
CA MET A 471 1.60 7.01 -1.77
C MET A 471 2.57 7.60 -0.74
N LEU A 472 2.09 8.47 0.15
CA LEU A 472 2.87 8.97 1.28
C LEU A 472 3.23 7.85 2.26
N GLY A 473 2.26 7.00 2.63
CA GLY A 473 2.47 5.89 3.56
C GLY A 473 3.55 4.91 3.06
N VAL A 474 3.49 4.52 1.78
CA VAL A 474 4.51 3.67 1.16
C VAL A 474 5.85 4.39 1.07
N THR A 475 5.88 5.69 0.75
CA THR A 475 7.12 6.49 0.73
C THR A 475 7.77 6.51 2.11
N VAL A 476 7.00 6.72 3.18
CA VAL A 476 7.51 6.69 4.56
C VAL A 476 8.06 5.31 4.92
N ALA A 477 7.37 4.23 4.54
CA ALA A 477 7.86 2.86 4.77
C ALA A 477 9.20 2.59 4.04
N ILE A 478 9.31 3.00 2.78
CA ILE A 478 10.56 2.87 2.00
C ILE A 478 11.67 3.71 2.61
N LEU A 479 11.39 4.96 3.02
CA LEU A 479 12.36 5.83 3.69
C LEU A 479 12.86 5.23 5.00
N ALA A 480 11.95 4.73 5.85
CA ALA A 480 12.31 4.07 7.10
C ALA A 480 13.22 2.86 6.87
N LEU A 481 12.87 2.01 5.90
CA LEU A 481 13.67 0.85 5.53
C LEU A 481 15.01 1.24 4.89
N SER A 482 15.06 2.33 4.13
CA SER A 482 16.26 2.89 3.52
C SER A 482 17.24 3.45 4.56
N VAL A 483 16.73 4.17 5.58
CA VAL A 483 17.52 4.63 6.73
C VAL A 483 18.14 3.43 7.45
N LEU A 484 17.31 2.44 7.79
CA LEU A 484 17.74 1.22 8.46
C LEU A 484 18.81 0.46 7.65
N ASN A 485 18.58 0.30 6.34
CA ASN A 485 19.54 -0.32 5.43
C ASN A 485 20.85 0.45 5.34
N THR A 486 20.81 1.78 5.26
CA THR A 486 22.01 2.62 5.18
C THR A 486 22.85 2.50 6.44
N VAL A 487 22.23 2.58 7.63
CA VAL A 487 22.92 2.39 8.92
C VAL A 487 23.50 0.99 9.04
N TYR A 488 22.77 -0.03 8.59
CA TYR A 488 23.24 -1.41 8.69
C TYR A 488 24.39 -1.71 7.71
N VAL A 489 24.27 -1.27 6.45
CA VAL A 489 25.31 -1.42 5.43
C VAL A 489 26.58 -0.68 5.87
N SER A 490 26.46 0.57 6.33
CA SER A 490 27.58 1.36 6.83
C SER A 490 28.27 0.74 8.05
N TRP A 491 27.49 0.21 9.00
CA TRP A 491 28.04 -0.53 10.12
C TRP A 491 28.79 -1.78 9.67
N SER A 492 28.18 -2.56 8.77
CA SER A 492 28.78 -3.80 8.26
C SER A 492 30.09 -3.56 7.51
N THR A 493 30.18 -2.47 6.74
CA THR A 493 31.39 -2.08 6.01
C THR A 493 32.48 -1.61 6.96
N ALA A 494 32.13 -0.81 7.98
CA ALA A 494 33.06 -0.38 9.02
C ALA A 494 33.65 -1.57 9.80
N VAL A 495 32.82 -2.54 10.21
CA VAL A 495 33.29 -3.74 10.94
C VAL A 495 34.24 -4.58 10.11
N GLN A 496 34.00 -4.74 8.81
CA GLN A 496 34.85 -5.56 7.93
C GLN A 496 36.12 -4.84 7.49
N ALA A 497 36.03 -3.52 7.25
CA ALA A 497 37.17 -2.71 6.93
C ALA A 497 38.07 -2.44 8.15
N ARG A 498 37.64 -2.79 9.37
CA ARG A 498 38.32 -2.56 10.64
C ARG A 498 39.82 -2.83 10.62
N ARG A 499 40.26 -4.02 10.18
CA ARG A 499 41.71 -4.35 10.07
C ARG A 499 42.42 -3.46 9.04
N ALA A 500 41.84 -3.28 7.85
CA ALA A 500 42.43 -2.46 6.80
C ALA A 500 42.51 -0.96 7.19
N LEU A 501 41.49 -0.45 7.88
CA LEU A 501 41.44 0.92 8.39
C LEU A 501 42.39 1.11 9.58
N ALA A 502 42.55 0.10 10.45
CA ALA A 502 43.54 0.14 11.52
C ALA A 502 44.97 0.21 10.94
N VAL A 503 45.29 -0.59 9.92
CA VAL A 503 46.57 -0.53 9.20
C VAL A 503 46.76 0.83 8.53
N ALA A 504 45.73 1.38 7.89
CA ALA A 504 45.81 2.72 7.32
C ALA A 504 46.09 3.80 8.39
N ARG A 505 45.47 3.69 9.57
CA ARG A 505 45.71 4.61 10.70
C ARG A 505 47.11 4.47 11.28
N THR A 506 47.67 3.26 11.37
CA THR A 506 49.07 3.06 11.80
C THR A 506 50.07 3.63 10.79
N LEU A 507 49.69 3.72 9.52
CA LEU A 507 50.48 4.35 8.45
C LEU A 507 50.25 5.87 8.33
N GLY A 508 49.53 6.48 9.29
CA GLY A 508 49.37 7.95 9.36
C GLY A 508 48.02 8.49 8.88
N ALA A 509 47.05 7.65 8.49
CA ALA A 509 45.73 8.15 8.10
C ALA A 509 44.96 8.75 9.30
N THR A 510 44.38 9.94 9.11
CA THR A 510 43.62 10.61 10.18
C THR A 510 42.21 10.00 10.34
N PRO A 511 41.59 10.11 11.53
CA PRO A 511 40.20 9.68 11.74
C PRO A 511 39.21 10.29 10.75
N GLY A 512 39.40 11.56 10.38
CA GLY A 512 38.58 12.24 9.37
C GLY A 512 38.70 11.60 7.99
N GLN A 513 39.91 11.22 7.57
CA GLN A 513 40.13 10.53 6.29
C GLN A 513 39.45 9.14 6.26
N VAL A 514 39.39 8.44 7.39
CA VAL A 514 38.68 7.16 7.52
C VAL A 514 37.16 7.33 7.38
N ILE A 515 36.60 8.36 8.02
CA ILE A 515 35.16 8.67 7.92
C ILE A 515 34.81 9.03 6.47
N VAL A 516 35.58 9.92 5.84
CA VAL A 516 35.36 10.30 4.44
C VAL A 516 35.45 9.08 3.53
N ALA A 517 36.42 8.18 3.71
CA ALA A 517 36.54 6.97 2.92
C ALA A 517 35.30 6.05 3.02
N LEU A 518 34.74 5.89 4.23
CA LEU A 518 33.52 5.11 4.47
C LEU A 518 32.27 5.77 3.88
N CYS A 519 32.19 7.11 3.95
CA CYS A 519 31.13 7.88 3.29
C CYS A 519 31.24 7.77 1.77
N THR A 520 32.44 7.91 1.18
CA THR A 520 32.65 7.73 -0.27
C THR A 520 32.22 6.34 -0.73
N ALA A 521 32.48 5.30 0.06
CA ALA A 521 32.08 3.93 -0.26
C ALA A 521 30.55 3.73 -0.37
N GLN A 522 29.76 4.62 0.23
CA GLN A 522 28.29 4.57 0.21
C GLN A 522 27.67 5.61 -0.71
N LEU A 523 28.27 6.80 -0.81
CA LEU A 523 27.78 7.87 -1.68
C LEU A 523 27.95 7.53 -3.15
N LEU A 524 29.04 6.89 -3.54
CA LEU A 524 29.33 6.61 -4.95
C LEU A 524 28.29 5.66 -5.58
N PRO A 525 27.87 4.55 -4.93
CA PRO A 525 26.73 3.77 -5.39
C PRO A 525 25.38 4.50 -5.26
N ALA A 526 25.21 5.33 -4.23
CA ALA A 526 23.98 6.11 -4.03
C ALA A 526 23.72 7.10 -5.17
N VAL A 527 24.76 7.77 -5.66
CA VAL A 527 24.68 8.67 -6.83
C VAL A 527 24.19 7.90 -8.06
N GLY A 528 24.76 6.72 -8.32
CA GLY A 528 24.30 5.85 -9.41
C GLY A 528 22.85 5.40 -9.23
N GLY A 529 22.46 5.06 -8.01
CA GLY A 529 21.08 4.70 -7.66
C GLY A 529 20.09 5.83 -7.91
N ILE A 530 20.42 7.07 -7.53
CA ILE A 530 19.58 8.25 -7.76
C ILE A 530 19.48 8.57 -9.26
N ALA A 531 20.61 8.53 -9.98
CA ALA A 531 20.65 8.82 -11.41
C ALA A 531 19.73 7.90 -12.23
N VAL A 532 19.63 6.63 -11.83
CA VAL A 532 18.74 5.64 -12.44
C VAL A 532 17.31 5.71 -11.86
N GLY A 533 17.19 5.96 -10.55
CA GLY A 533 15.90 5.94 -9.86
C GLY A 533 14.98 7.10 -10.22
N VAL A 534 15.52 8.31 -10.44
CA VAL A 534 14.74 9.49 -10.84
C VAL A 534 13.97 9.26 -12.16
N PRO A 535 14.61 8.87 -13.29
CA PRO A 535 13.89 8.66 -14.55
C PRO A 535 12.91 7.48 -14.46
N ILE A 536 13.26 6.41 -13.73
CA ILE A 536 12.35 5.28 -13.50
C ILE A 536 11.12 5.71 -12.69
N GLY A 537 11.28 6.56 -11.68
CA GLY A 537 10.17 7.10 -10.89
C GLY A 537 9.18 7.91 -11.74
N ILE A 538 9.70 8.76 -12.63
CA ILE A 538 8.86 9.52 -13.57
C ILE A 538 8.17 8.57 -14.55
N GLY A 539 8.92 7.64 -15.16
CA GLY A 539 8.39 6.70 -16.15
C GLY A 539 7.34 5.74 -15.57
N LEU A 540 7.57 5.21 -14.38
CA LEU A 540 6.59 4.36 -13.69
C LEU A 540 5.32 5.14 -13.39
N PHE A 541 5.42 6.38 -12.88
CA PHE A 541 4.23 7.21 -12.65
C PHE A 541 3.46 7.49 -13.96
N ALA A 542 4.19 7.70 -15.06
CA ALA A 542 3.59 7.95 -16.36
C ALA A 542 2.84 6.76 -16.97
N LEU A 543 3.20 5.52 -16.61
CA LEU A 543 2.49 4.33 -17.07
C LEU A 543 1.08 4.18 -16.49
N PHE A 544 0.79 4.84 -15.36
CA PHE A 544 -0.47 4.69 -14.63
C PHE A 544 -1.26 5.99 -14.49
N SER A 545 -0.78 7.10 -15.06
CA SER A 545 -1.40 8.41 -14.95
C SER A 545 -1.75 8.96 -16.33
N ALA A 546 -2.98 9.44 -16.50
CA ALA A 546 -3.44 10.04 -17.76
C ALA A 546 -2.80 11.41 -18.01
N VAL A 547 -2.53 12.17 -16.95
CA VAL A 547 -1.86 13.47 -16.98
C VAL A 547 -0.57 13.37 -16.19
N VAL A 548 0.55 13.74 -16.82
CA VAL A 548 1.88 13.71 -16.19
C VAL A 548 2.52 15.07 -16.36
N VAL A 549 2.72 15.77 -15.24
CA VAL A 549 3.50 17.00 -15.22
C VAL A 549 4.83 16.71 -14.57
N ILE A 550 5.91 16.90 -15.33
CA ILE A 550 7.27 16.71 -14.84
C ILE A 550 7.52 17.73 -13.72
N PRO A 551 7.99 17.30 -12.54
CA PRO A 551 8.23 18.21 -11.44
C PRO A 551 9.30 19.25 -11.81
N PRO A 552 9.23 20.49 -11.26
CA PRO A 552 10.22 21.52 -11.53
C PRO A 552 11.64 21.01 -11.28
N GLY A 553 12.57 21.39 -12.15
CA GLY A 553 13.97 20.97 -12.03
C GLY A 553 14.58 21.30 -10.65
N SER A 554 14.14 22.38 -10.01
CA SER A 554 14.55 22.77 -8.66
C SER A 554 14.16 21.76 -7.58
N TRP A 555 13.01 21.09 -7.71
CA TRP A 555 12.54 20.08 -6.74
C TRP A 555 13.35 18.80 -6.86
N LEU A 556 13.61 18.34 -8.09
CA LEU A 556 14.49 17.20 -8.35
C LEU A 556 15.93 17.51 -7.93
N ALA A 557 16.41 18.73 -8.22
CA ALA A 557 17.71 19.22 -7.81
C ALA A 557 17.85 19.39 -6.29
N ALA A 558 16.76 19.53 -5.54
CA ALA A 558 16.77 19.54 -4.08
C ALA A 558 16.67 18.12 -3.48
N ALA A 559 15.84 17.26 -4.06
CA ALA A 559 15.61 15.90 -3.56
C ALA A 559 16.86 15.02 -3.63
N ALA A 560 17.59 15.05 -4.76
CA ALA A 560 18.81 14.27 -4.95
C ALA A 560 19.91 14.58 -3.90
N PRO A 561 20.32 15.85 -3.69
CA PRO A 561 21.30 16.17 -2.65
C PRO A 561 20.76 15.93 -1.24
N ALA A 562 19.45 16.11 -0.98
CA ALA A 562 18.87 15.77 0.33
C ALA A 562 19.04 14.28 0.66
N VAL A 563 18.76 13.38 -0.29
CA VAL A 563 18.99 11.93 -0.12
C VAL A 563 20.48 11.64 0.08
N LEU A 564 21.38 12.26 -0.70
CA LEU A 564 22.82 12.07 -0.54
C LEU A 564 23.34 12.58 0.81
N LEU A 565 22.87 13.72 1.28
CA LEU A 565 23.22 14.26 2.60
C LEU A 565 22.74 13.35 3.72
N ALA A 566 21.53 12.82 3.61
CA ALA A 566 21.01 11.84 4.57
C ALA A 566 21.87 10.56 4.57
N VAL A 567 22.22 10.03 3.39
CA VAL A 567 23.12 8.87 3.28
C VAL A 567 24.48 9.17 3.90
N ALA A 568 25.08 10.34 3.63
CA ALA A 568 26.36 10.75 4.20
C ALA A 568 26.31 10.84 5.73
N ALA A 569 25.26 11.46 6.29
CA ALA A 569 25.09 11.62 7.73
C ALA A 569 24.91 10.26 8.43
N LEU A 570 24.07 9.38 7.87
CA LEU A 570 23.84 8.04 8.39
C LEU A 570 25.10 7.16 8.28
N ALA A 571 25.85 7.29 7.18
CA ALA A 571 27.12 6.59 6.97
C ALA A 571 28.22 7.02 7.93
N ALA A 572 28.26 8.30 8.29
CA ALA A 572 29.27 8.87 9.16
C ALA A 572 29.15 8.36 10.60
N LEU A 573 27.95 8.00 11.05
CA LEU A 573 27.68 7.66 12.45
C LEU A 573 28.40 6.35 12.89
N PRO A 574 28.35 5.23 12.14
CA PRO A 574 29.18 4.06 12.41
C PRO A 574 30.67 4.30 12.22
N ALA A 575 31.06 5.12 11.24
CA ALA A 575 32.46 5.44 10.97
C ALA A 575 33.08 6.19 12.16
N TRP A 576 32.34 7.14 12.73
CA TRP A 576 32.74 7.90 13.91
C TRP A 576 32.78 7.05 15.18
N LEU A 577 31.78 6.18 15.39
CA LEU A 577 31.83 5.20 16.49
C LEU A 577 33.06 4.30 16.39
N HIS A 578 33.46 3.95 15.17
CA HIS A 578 34.63 3.11 14.96
C HIS A 578 35.95 3.84 15.26
N THR A 579 36.07 5.13 14.90
CA THR A 579 37.31 5.90 15.12
C THR A 579 37.62 6.16 16.58
N ARG A 580 36.61 6.11 17.48
CA ARG A 580 36.76 6.23 18.94
C ARG A 580 37.48 5.05 19.61
N SER A 581 37.58 3.90 18.94
CA SER A 581 38.32 2.75 19.49
C SER A 581 39.84 2.88 19.21
N PRO A 582 40.71 2.64 20.21
CA PRO A 582 42.17 2.68 20.00
C PRO A 582 42.62 1.63 18.98
N ALA A 583 43.43 2.04 18.00
CA ALA A 583 43.87 1.16 16.90
C ALA A 583 44.64 -0.08 17.39
N GLY A 584 45.50 0.07 18.40
CA GLY A 584 46.28 -1.05 18.96
C GLY A 584 45.43 -2.12 19.64
N ARG A 585 44.35 -1.73 20.34
CA ARG A 585 43.44 -2.66 21.00
C ARG A 585 42.59 -3.45 20.00
N VAL A 586 42.36 -2.88 18.81
CA VAL A 586 41.60 -3.49 17.71
C VAL A 586 42.44 -4.49 16.91
N LEU A 587 43.75 -4.26 16.79
CA LEU A 587 44.68 -5.19 16.13
C LEU A 587 44.98 -6.42 17.00
N ASN A 588 44.97 -6.26 18.33
CA ASN A 588 45.23 -7.33 19.30
C ASN A 588 43.98 -8.10 19.76
N ALA A 589 42.77 -7.67 19.36
CA ALA A 589 41.55 -8.40 19.69
C ALA A 589 41.39 -9.61 18.77
N GLU A 590 41.24 -10.80 19.35
CA GLU A 590 40.85 -12.01 18.60
C GLU A 590 39.54 -11.76 17.82
N PRO A 591 39.41 -12.34 16.61
CA PRO A 591 38.20 -12.14 15.79
C PRO A 591 36.97 -12.78 16.47
N ALA A 592 35.94 -11.96 16.74
CA ALA A 592 34.68 -12.35 17.41
C ALA A 592 33.53 -12.79 16.47
#